data_AF-A0A1A9BK16-F1
#
_entry.id   AF-A0A1A9BK16-F1
#
_cell.length_a   1.000
_cell.length_b   1.000
_cell.length_c   1.000
_cell.angle_alpha   90.00
_cell.angle_beta   90.00
_cell.angle_gamma   90.00
#
_symmetry.space_group_name_H-M   'P 1'
#
loop_
_entity.id
_entity.type
_entity.pdbx_description
1 polymer ?
#
loop_
_entity_poly.entity_id
_entity_poly.type
_entity_poly.pdbx_seq_one_letter_code
_entity_poly.pdbx_strand_id
1 'polypeptide(L)'
;MAGLLVVRVHLDWTGPGHYDRDRSLPCRVCDTATKMRDANGAACHQSCAEDEIARELLGTGQALIADERIPAPARNLEVAR
;
A
#
# COMPACT_ATOMS: atom_id res chain seq x y z
N MET A 1 12.48 21.32 -6.90
CA MET A 1 11.49 20.41 -7.52
C MET A 1 11.38 19.20 -6.62
N ALA A 2 10.21 18.90 -6.06
CA ALA A 2 10.03 17.68 -5.28
C ALA A 2 9.92 16.48 -6.23
N GLY A 3 10.65 15.39 -5.95
CA GLY A 3 10.43 14.13 -6.66
C GLY A 3 9.30 13.35 -6.01
N LEU A 4 8.48 12.68 -6.83
CA LEU A 4 7.41 11.81 -6.34
C LEU A 4 7.92 10.36 -6.31
N LEU A 5 7.80 9.69 -5.15
CA LEU A 5 7.96 8.25 -5.05
C LEU A 5 6.61 7.58 -5.33
N VAL A 6 6.59 6.62 -6.26
CA VAL A 6 5.40 5.83 -6.59
C VAL A 6 5.71 4.36 -6.35
N VAL A 7 4.89 3.71 -5.54
CA VAL A 7 4.94 2.26 -5.32
C VAL A 7 3.76 1.62 -6.05
N ARG A 8 4.03 0.55 -6.80
CA ARG A 8 3.02 -0.27 -7.48
C ARG A 8 3.23 -1.72 -7.11
N VAL A 9 2.14 -2.40 -6.79
CA VAL A 9 2.13 -3.82 -6.45
C VAL A 9 1.26 -4.54 -7.47
N HIS A 10 1.74 -5.68 -7.96
CA HIS A 10 0.96 -6.58 -8.79
C HIS A 10 0.95 -7.95 -8.14
N LEU A 11 -0.23 -8.38 -7.72
CA LEU A 11 -0.45 -9.70 -7.15
C LEU A 11 -0.73 -10.69 -8.27
N ASP A 12 -0.27 -11.92 -8.11
CA ASP A 12 -0.68 -13.02 -8.97
C ASP A 12 -1.84 -13.78 -8.30
N TRP A 13 -3.06 -13.50 -8.74
CA TRP A 13 -4.28 -14.16 -8.29
C TRP A 13 -4.82 -15.17 -9.31
N THR A 14 -3.96 -15.70 -10.18
CA THR A 14 -4.35 -16.73 -11.15
C THR A 14 -4.68 -18.08 -10.49
N GLY A 15 -4.25 -18.30 -9.24
CA GLY A 15 -4.56 -19.49 -8.47
C GLY A 15 -6.06 -19.63 -8.14
N PRO A 16 -6.60 -20.86 -8.08
CA PRO A 16 -8.05 -21.10 -7.94
C PRO A 16 -8.63 -20.63 -6.59
N GLY A 17 -7.81 -20.38 -5.58
CA GLY A 17 -8.26 -19.89 -4.28
C GLY A 17 -8.74 -18.43 -4.28
N HIS A 18 -8.46 -17.68 -5.35
CA HIS A 18 -8.74 -16.25 -5.42
C HIS A 18 -10.09 -15.90 -6.07
N TYR A 19 -10.79 -16.86 -6.66
CA TYR A 19 -12.08 -16.62 -7.31
C TYR A 19 -13.15 -17.59 -6.80
N ASP A 20 -14.22 -17.03 -6.24
CA ASP A 20 -15.39 -17.76 -5.76
C ASP A 20 -16.54 -17.56 -6.76
N ARG A 21 -16.84 -18.61 -7.52
CA ARG A 21 -17.87 -18.57 -8.57
C ARG A 21 -19.27 -18.35 -8.00
N ASP A 22 -19.55 -18.88 -6.82
CA ASP A 22 -20.91 -19.05 -6.31
C ASP A 22 -21.30 -17.94 -5.35
N ARG A 23 -20.32 -17.27 -4.73
CA ARG A 23 -20.57 -16.27 -3.69
C ARG A 23 -19.94 -14.91 -4.00
N SER A 24 -20.79 -13.90 -4.14
CA SER A 24 -20.39 -12.48 -4.14
C SER A 24 -20.54 -11.90 -2.74
N LEU A 25 -19.49 -11.25 -2.23
CA LEU A 25 -19.45 -10.63 -0.90
C LEU A 25 -18.93 -9.19 -1.01
N PRO A 26 -19.25 -8.29 -0.07
CA PRO A 26 -18.66 -6.95 -0.05
C PRO A 26 -17.14 -7.04 0.13
N CYS A 27 -16.40 -6.27 -0.67
CA CYS A 27 -14.95 -6.12 -0.52
C CYS A 27 -14.62 -5.49 0.84
N ARG A 28 -13.68 -6.08 1.59
CA ARG A 28 -13.26 -5.57 2.91
C ARG A 28 -12.63 -4.16 2.90
N VAL A 29 -12.32 -3.62 1.73
CA VAL A 29 -11.65 -2.31 1.56
C VAL A 29 -12.61 -1.24 1.06
N CYS A 30 -13.44 -1.56 0.07
CA CYS A 30 -14.29 -0.58 -0.62
C CYS A 30 -15.79 -0.90 -0.56
N ASP A 31 -16.18 -1.95 0.17
CA ASP A 31 -17.55 -2.46 0.35
C ASP A 31 -18.29 -2.88 -0.93
N THR A 32 -17.70 -2.65 -2.10
CA THR A 32 -18.29 -3.03 -3.39
C THR A 32 -18.24 -4.55 -3.55
N ALA A 33 -19.31 -5.12 -4.11
CA ALA A 33 -19.44 -6.56 -4.29
C ALA A 33 -18.27 -7.15 -5.12
N THR A 34 -17.74 -8.28 -4.69
CA THR A 34 -16.66 -9.00 -5.35
C THR A 34 -16.79 -10.51 -5.21
N LYS A 35 -16.41 -11.22 -6.27
CA LYS A 35 -16.21 -12.67 -6.27
C LYS A 35 -14.77 -13.06 -5.91
N MET A 36 -13.88 -12.09 -5.77
CA MET A 36 -12.47 -12.34 -5.50
C MET A 36 -12.20 -12.59 -4.02
N ARG A 37 -11.10 -13.28 -3.71
CA ARG A 37 -10.61 -13.59 -2.36
C ARG A 37 -9.13 -13.25 -2.25
N ASP A 38 -8.74 -12.63 -1.14
CA ASP A 38 -7.32 -12.45 -0.83
C ASP A 38 -6.68 -13.77 -0.36
N ALA A 39 -5.38 -13.73 -0.03
CA ALA A 39 -4.63 -14.90 0.41
C ALA A 39 -5.18 -15.56 1.69
N ASN A 40 -5.95 -14.84 2.50
CA ASN A 40 -6.60 -15.34 3.71
C ASN A 40 -8.04 -15.82 3.46
N GLY A 41 -8.53 -15.76 2.22
CA GLY A 41 -9.89 -16.11 1.86
C GLY A 41 -10.93 -15.02 2.17
N ALA A 42 -10.51 -13.80 2.51
CA ALA A 42 -11.43 -12.69 2.73
C ALA A 42 -11.84 -12.04 1.40
N ALA A 43 -13.07 -11.53 1.31
CA ALA A 43 -13.57 -10.88 0.10
C ALA A 43 -12.82 -9.57 -0.17
N CYS A 44 -12.07 -9.50 -1.27
CA CYS A 44 -11.29 -8.32 -1.63
C CYS A 44 -11.07 -8.28 -3.14
N HIS A 45 -11.16 -7.11 -3.79
CA HIS A 45 -10.69 -6.97 -5.17
C HIS A 45 -9.15 -7.01 -5.21
N GLN A 46 -8.59 -7.52 -6.29
CA GLN A 46 -7.14 -7.58 -6.45
C GLN A 46 -6.50 -6.20 -6.38
N SER A 47 -7.06 -5.22 -7.08
CA SER A 47 -6.60 -3.84 -7.05
C SER A 47 -6.68 -3.20 -5.66
N CYS A 48 -7.71 -3.53 -4.87
CA CYS A 48 -7.81 -3.03 -3.50
C CYS A 48 -6.71 -3.61 -2.60
N ALA A 49 -6.42 -4.90 -2.71
CA ALA A 49 -5.31 -5.51 -1.98
C ALA A 49 -3.95 -4.96 -2.43
N GLU A 50 -3.75 -4.76 -3.73
CA GLU A 50 -2.54 -4.13 -4.30
C GLU A 50 -2.34 -2.70 -3.77
N ASP A 51 -3.40 -1.90 -3.72
CA ASP A 51 -3.36 -0.53 -3.20
C ASP A 51 -3.02 -0.48 -1.70
N GLU A 52 -3.55 -1.41 -0.90
CA GLU A 52 -3.21 -1.50 0.52
C GLU A 52 -1.73 -1.80 0.73
N ILE A 53 -1.19 -2.80 0.03
CA ILE A 53 0.23 -3.16 0.11
C ILE A 53 1.09 -2.00 -0.40
N ALA A 54 0.70 -1.35 -1.49
CA ALA A 54 1.42 -0.20 -2.03
C ALA A 54 1.47 0.96 -1.02
N ARG A 55 0.38 1.23 -0.29
CA ARG A 55 0.34 2.25 0.78
C ARG A 55 1.24 1.88 1.96
N GLU A 56 1.21 0.62 2.40
CA GLU A 56 2.06 0.13 3.48
C GLU A 56 3.55 0.23 3.14
N LEU A 57 3.93 -0.24 1.94
CA LEU A 57 5.30 -0.17 1.45
C LEU A 57 5.77 1.27 1.25
N LEU A 58 4.90 2.16 0.74
CA LEU A 58 5.22 3.58 0.60
C LEU A 58 5.45 4.22 1.96
N GLY A 59 4.57 4.00 2.94
CA GLY A 59 4.71 4.56 4.29
C GLY A 59 6.00 4.07 4.97
N THR A 60 6.30 2.77 4.86
CA THR A 60 7.55 2.19 5.37
C THR A 60 8.77 2.77 4.65
N GLY A 61 8.71 2.87 3.32
CA GLY A 61 9.78 3.47 2.51
C GLY A 61 10.04 4.93 2.87
N GLN A 62 8.99 5.73 3.06
CA GLN A 62 9.11 7.13 3.48
C GLN A 62 9.80 7.28 4.85
N ALA A 63 9.63 6.33 5.77
CA ALA A 63 10.32 6.34 7.06
C ALA A 63 11.81 5.98 6.96
N LEU A 64 12.21 5.29 5.88
CA LEU A 64 13.56 4.75 5.70
C LEU A 64 14.39 5.52 4.65
N ILE A 65 13.74 6.24 3.74
CA ILE A 65 14.39 6.97 2.63
C ILE A 65 14.65 8.42 3.06
N ALA A 66 15.93 8.79 3.13
CA ALA A 66 16.32 10.19 3.26
C ALA A 66 16.27 10.87 1.87
N ASP A 67 15.39 11.86 1.70
CA ASP A 67 15.41 12.72 0.51
C ASP A 67 16.46 13.82 0.68
N GLU A 68 17.68 13.58 0.19
CA GLU A 68 18.80 14.53 0.28
C GLU A 68 18.55 15.87 -0.45
N ARG A 69 17.53 15.94 -1.32
CA ARG A 69 17.12 17.19 -1.98
C ARG A 69 16.31 18.09 -1.05
N ILE A 70 15.77 17.54 0.03
CA ILE A 70 15.08 18.30 1.07
C ILE A 70 16.09 18.55 2.20
N PRO A 71 16.62 19.78 2.34
CA PRO A 71 17.56 20.06 3.41
C PRO A 71 16.88 19.82 4.76
N ALA A 72 17.51 19.01 5.61
CA ALA A 72 17.05 18.81 6.98
C ALA A 72 16.92 20.18 7.66
N PRO A 73 15.88 20.40 8.50
CA PRO A 73 15.79 21.63 9.25
C PRO A 73 17.07 21.81 10.06
N ALA A 74 17.67 22.99 9.99
CA ALA A 74 18.83 23.33 10.79
C ALA A 74 18.48 23.02 12.25
N ARG A 75 19.14 22.01 12.84
CA ARG A 75 19.09 21.83 14.29
C ARG A 75 19.67 23.12 14.84
N ASN A 76 18.85 23.91 15.53
CA ASN A 76 19.34 25.04 16.30
C ASN A 76 20.38 24.47 17.27
N LEU A 77 21.66 24.63 16.92
CA LEU A 77 22.75 24.47 17.85
C LEU A 77 22.57 25.61 18.85
N GLU A 78 21.85 25.35 19.92
CA GLU A 78 21.91 26.17 21.12
C GLU A 78 23.35 26.12 21.61
N VAL A 79 24.14 27.10 21.17
CA VAL A 79 25.49 27.35 21.68
C VAL A 79 25.31 27.81 23.12
N ALA A 80 25.45 26.86 24.04
CA ALA A 80 25.62 27.16 25.46
C ALA A 80 26.82 28.10 25.60
N ARG A 81 26.56 29.30 26.12
CA ARG A 81 27.54 30.35 26.41
C ARG A 81 28.10 30.19 27.82
#